data_AF-N2J947-F1
#
_entry.id   AF-N2J947-F1
#
_cell.length_a   1.000
_cell.length_b   1.000
_cell.length_c   1.000
_cell.angle_alpha   90.00
_cell.angle_beta   90.00
_cell.angle_gamma   90.00
#
_symmetry.space_group_name_H-M   'P 1'
#
loop_
_entity.id
_entity.type
_entity.pdbx_description
1 polymer ?
#
loop_
_entity_poly.entity_id
_entity_poly.type
_entity_poly.pdbx_seq_one_letter_code
_entity_poly.pdbx_strand_id
1 'polypeptide(L)' 'MRYTLTLNPSKARAAAYKAMAFAALHANSSLSVRLKRYNSHMAKARSLEVGGVQ' A
#
# COMPACT_ATOMS: atom_id res chain seq x y z
N MET A 1 1.97 -12.62 24.56
CA MET A 1 1.88 -11.14 24.61
C MET A 1 1.70 -10.62 23.19
N ARG A 2 0.46 -10.38 22.74
CA ARG A 2 0.16 -9.91 21.38
C ARG A 2 0.03 -8.39 21.41
N TYR A 3 1.04 -7.68 20.91
CA TYR A 3 0.98 -6.23 20.70
C TYR A 3 0.11 -5.96 19.48
N THR A 4 -1.18 -5.75 19.68
CA THR A 4 -2.04 -5.27 18.61
C THR A 4 -1.66 -3.81 18.36
N LEU A 5 -0.89 -3.57 17.30
CA LEU A 5 -0.55 -2.23 16.81
C LEU A 5 -1.80 -1.58 16.22
N THR A 6 -2.78 -1.29 17.06
CA THR A 6 -3.98 -0.51 16.71
C THR A 6 -3.63 0.99 16.65
N LEU A 7 -2.54 1.35 15.97
CA LEU A 7 -2.32 2.71 15.51
C LEU A 7 -3.08 2.86 14.19
N ASN A 8 -4.40 2.99 14.31
CA ASN A 8 -5.37 3.17 13.23
C ASN A 8 -5.23 2.15 12.06
N PRO A 9 -6.10 1.12 11.96
CA PRO A 9 -5.97 0.06 10.95
C PRO A 9 -5.83 0.60 9.51
N SER A 10 -6.41 1.75 9.21
CA SER A 10 -6.25 2.46 7.93
C SER A 10 -4.79 2.88 7.65
N LYS A 11 -4.06 3.38 8.65
CA LYS A 11 -2.64 3.74 8.52
C LYS A 11 -1.76 2.51 8.31
N ALA A 12 -2.02 1.42 9.04
CA ALA A 12 -1.29 0.16 8.87
C ALA A 12 -1.52 -0.45 7.48
N ARG A 13 -2.77 -0.43 6.98
CA ARG A 13 -3.09 -0.88 5.61
C ARG A 13 -2.43 0.02 4.55
N ALA A 14 -2.43 1.34 4.75
CA ALA A 14 -1.75 2.26 3.83
C ALA A 14 -0.24 1.99 3.75
N ALA A 15 0.43 1.74 4.89
CA ALA A 15 1.84 1.36 4.92
C ALA A 15 2.11 0.03 4.18
N ALA A 16 1.24 -0.97 4.36
CA ALA A 16 1.35 -2.24 3.64
C ALA A 16 1.22 -2.05 2.12
N TYR A 17 0.28 -1.24 1.66
CA TYR A 17 0.14 -0.92 0.23
C TYR A 17 1.35 -0.17 -0.32
N LYS A 18 1.95 0.75 0.45
CA LYS A 18 3.20 1.42 0.06
C LYS A 18 4.35 0.41 -0.09
N ALA A 19 4.51 -0.51 0.85
CA ALA A 19 5.52 -1.57 0.76
C ALA A 19 5.31 -2.48 -0.47
N MET A 20 4.06 -2.87 -0.77
CA MET A 20 3.73 -3.62 -1.98
C MET A 20 4.02 -2.83 -3.27
N ALA A 21 3.78 -1.51 -3.27
CA ALA A 21 4.11 -0.64 -4.39
C ALA A 21 5.61 -0.62 -4.68
N PHE A 22 6.45 -0.52 -3.64
CA PHE A 22 7.90 -0.61 -3.80
C PHE A 22 8.33 -2.00 -4.27
N ALA A 23 7.81 -3.08 -3.69
CA ALA A 23 8.12 -4.43 -4.16
C ALA A 23 7.76 -4.63 -5.66
N ALA A 24 6.68 -4.01 -6.14
CA ALA A 24 6.31 -4.04 -7.56
C ALA A 24 7.30 -3.32 -8.48
N LEU A 25 8.05 -2.32 -7.99
CA LEU A 25 9.14 -1.69 -8.73
C LEU A 25 10.36 -2.62 -8.88
N HIS A 26 10.58 -3.49 -7.90
CA HIS A 26 11.69 -4.46 -7.91
C HIS A 26 11.39 -5.73 -8.73
N ALA A 27 10.13 -5.96 -9.15
CA ALA A 27 9.77 -7.13 -9.93
C ALA A 27 10.29 -7.07 -11.38
N ASN A 28 10.87 -8.15 -11.91
CA ASN A 28 11.42 -8.23 -13.28
C ASN A 28 10.37 -8.19 -14.43
N SER A 29 9.14 -7.77 -14.18
CA SER A 29 8.13 -7.55 -15.22
C SER A 29 8.40 -6.27 -16.03
N SER A 30 7.85 -6.16 -17.25
CA SER A 30 7.97 -4.97 -18.11
C SER A 30 7.62 -3.66 -17.39
N LEU A 31 8.25 -2.55 -17.79
CA LEU A 31 8.08 -1.24 -17.15
C LEU A 31 6.61 -0.80 -17.00
N SER A 32 5.81 -1.00 -18.05
CA SER A 32 4.37 -0.69 -18.04
C SER A 32 3.61 -1.51 -16.99
N VAL A 33 3.98 -2.79 -16.80
CA VAL A 33 3.37 -3.68 -15.79
C VAL A 33 3.75 -3.23 -14.37
N ARG A 34 5.02 -2.87 -14.14
CA ARG A 34 5.50 -2.35 -12.85
C ARG A 34 4.78 -1.07 -12.47
N LEU A 35 4.69 -0.10 -13.39
CA LEU A 35 4.02 1.18 -13.17
C LEU A 35 2.52 0.99 -12.90
N LYS A 36 1.84 0.12 -13.64
CA LYS A 36 0.42 -0.19 -13.41
C LYS A 36 0.17 -0.78 -12.01
N ARG A 37 1.02 -1.71 -11.56
CA ARG A 37 0.94 -2.30 -10.22
C ARG A 37 1.23 -1.27 -9.13
N TYR A 38 2.30 -0.49 -9.29
CA TYR A 38 2.65 0.62 -8.40
C TYR A 38 1.47 1.59 -8.22
N ASN A 39 0.91 2.09 -9.32
CA ASN A 39 -0.22 3.03 -9.30
C ASN A 39 -1.45 2.43 -8.63
N SER A 40 -1.73 1.14 -8.86
CA SER A 40 -2.86 0.44 -8.22
C SER A 40 -2.69 0.34 -6.70
N HIS A 41 -1.47 0.06 -6.23
CA HIS A 41 -1.17 0.02 -4.80
C HIS A 41 -1.20 1.40 -4.15
N MET A 42 -0.64 2.42 -4.81
CA MET A 42 -0.67 3.81 -4.33
C MET A 42 -2.08 4.40 -4.32
N ALA A 43 -2.95 4.05 -5.28
CA ALA A 43 -4.36 4.44 -5.27
C ALA A 43 -5.07 3.91 -4.02
N LYS A 44 -4.87 2.63 -3.68
CA LYS A 44 -5.42 2.02 -2.46
C LYS A 44 -4.84 2.66 -1.19
N ALA A 45 -3.53 2.92 -1.15
CA ALA A 45 -2.91 3.62 -0.03
C ALA A 45 -3.52 5.02 0.16
N ARG A 46 -3.67 5.79 -0.92
CA ARG A 46 -4.23 7.14 -0.88
C ARG A 46 -5.70 7.15 -0.47
N SER A 47 -6.51 6.19 -0.95
CA SER A 47 -7.89 6.01 -0.50
C SER A 47 -7.97 5.71 1.01
N LEU A 48 -7.01 4.98 1.57
CA LEU A 48 -6.96 4.68 3.00
C LEU A 48 -6.37 5.81 3.85
N GLU A 49 -5.51 6.65 3.28
CA GLU A 49 -4.96 7.85 3.94
C GLU A 49 -5.97 8.99 3.97
N VAL A 50 -6.73 9.20 2.89
CA VAL A 50 -7.82 10.18 2.82
C VAL A 50 -9.06 9.67 3.57
N GLY A 51 -9.32 8.36 3.50
CA GLY A 51 -10.43 7.66 4.14
C GLY A 51 -10.07 7.02 5.48
N GLY A 52 -9.47 7.79 6.40
CA GLY A 52 -9.57 7.46 7.83
C GLY A 52 -11.01 7.41 8.36
N VAL A 53 -11.99 7.69 7.50
CA VAL A 53 -13.42 7.43 7.67
C VAL A 53 -13.73 6.07 7.04
N GLN A 54 -13.91 5.07 7.89
CA GLN A 54 -14.57 3.80 7.58
C GLN A 54 -15.66 3.63 8.62
#